data_AF-A0A0X8JVZ2-F1
#
_entry.id   AF-A0A0X8JVZ2-F1
#
_cell.length_a   1.000
_cell.length_b   1.000
_cell.length_c   1.000
_cell.angle_alpha   90.00
_cell.angle_beta   90.00
_cell.angle_gamma   90.00
#
_symmetry.space_group_name_H-M   'P 1'
#
loop_
_entity.id
_entity.type
_entity.pdbx_description
1 polymer ?
#
loop_
_entity_poly.entity_id
_entity_poly.type
_entity_poly.pdbx_seq_one_letter_code
_entity_poly.pdbx_strand_id
1 'polypeptide(L)'
;MKNWQFENILKYKKKVNKGLLIFWILFVLVVISYLLFTQLFWVNVSPSIPLGIYREIKFKDVKKGDIVVFKMDENFEKYSSTKNIKNILTVKKIVAVYGDKLEVQNNHLFVNGEDYGEYIKGIERAKLNISKDGYWVLSKEKYSLDSRYFGEIKKKDILKKVKLVYKIKI
;
A
#
# COMPACT_ATOMS: atom_id res chain seq x y z
N MET A 1 -42.70 8.02 52.75
CA MET A 1 -41.27 8.34 53.01
C MET A 1 -40.39 7.96 51.80
N LYS A 2 -40.41 8.73 50.70
CA LYS A 2 -39.59 8.42 49.51
C LYS A 2 -39.14 9.63 48.66
N ASN A 3 -39.24 10.86 49.19
CA ASN A 3 -38.90 12.09 48.44
C ASN A 3 -37.58 12.75 48.89
N TRP A 4 -37.10 12.47 50.11
CA TRP A 4 -35.93 13.15 50.67
C TRP A 4 -34.59 12.70 50.06
N GLN A 5 -34.52 11.45 49.59
CA GLN A 5 -33.31 10.91 48.95
C GLN A 5 -33.11 11.43 47.51
N PHE A 6 -34.18 11.78 46.79
CA PHE A 6 -34.08 12.30 45.42
C PHE A 6 -33.60 13.77 45.37
N GLU A 7 -34.02 14.62 46.33
CA GLU A 7 -33.60 16.02 46.34
C GLU A 7 -32.10 16.22 46.62
N ASN A 8 -31.50 15.36 47.45
CA ASN A 8 -30.07 15.43 47.75
C ASN A 8 -29.18 14.99 46.58
N ILE A 9 -29.66 14.09 45.71
CA ILE A 9 -28.94 13.66 44.49
C ILE A 9 -28.90 14.79 43.46
N LEU A 10 -29.97 15.58 43.35
CA LEU A 10 -30.04 16.73 42.43
C LEU A 10 -29.20 17.94 42.91
N LYS A 11 -28.92 18.02 44.21
CA LYS A 11 -28.11 19.09 44.84
C LYS A 11 -26.63 19.01 44.47
N TYR A 12 -26.14 17.83 44.08
CA TYR A 12 -24.81 17.60 43.52
C TYR A 12 -24.77 17.84 41.99
N LYS A 13 -25.43 18.90 41.52
CA LYS A 13 -25.25 19.41 40.15
C LYS A 13 -23.86 20.02 40.03
N LYS A 14 -22.83 19.16 39.96
CA LYS A 14 -21.44 19.55 39.75
C LYS A 14 -21.40 20.35 38.46
N LYS A 15 -21.21 21.67 38.57
CA LYS A 15 -21.19 22.58 37.42
C LYS A 15 -20.12 22.05 36.47
N VAL A 16 -20.55 21.54 35.31
CA VAL A 16 -19.64 20.94 34.33
C VAL A 16 -18.59 22.01 34.01
N ASN A 17 -17.31 21.68 34.23
CA ASN A 17 -16.23 22.59 33.89
C ASN A 17 -16.24 22.76 32.37
N LYS A 18 -16.66 23.93 31.90
CA LYS A 18 -16.81 24.22 30.46
C LYS A 18 -15.50 24.00 29.70
N GLY A 19 -14.34 24.29 30.32
CA GLY A 19 -13.03 24.03 29.72
C GLY A 19 -12.76 22.54 29.56
N LEU A 20 -13.08 21.73 30.58
CA LEU A 20 -12.96 20.27 30.50
C LEU A 20 -13.91 19.67 29.46
N LEU A 21 -15.13 20.20 29.36
CA LEU A 21 -16.10 19.77 28.34
C LEU A 21 -15.60 20.08 26.92
N ILE A 22 -15.09 21.29 26.68
CA ILE A 22 -14.51 21.69 25.39
C ILE A 22 -13.33 20.79 25.04
N PHE A 23 -12.44 20.51 26.00
CA PHE A 23 -11.33 19.60 25.81
C PHE A 23 -11.78 18.21 25.35
N TRP A 24 -12.78 17.61 26.01
CA TRP A 24 -13.31 16.31 25.62
C TRP A 24 -13.96 16.31 24.24
N ILE A 25 -14.68 17.38 23.89
CA ILE A 25 -15.26 17.54 22.55
C ILE A 25 -14.14 17.57 21.50
N LEU A 26 -13.10 18.37 21.70
CA LEU A 26 -11.95 18.43 20.79
C LEU A 26 -11.22 17.09 20.70
N PHE A 27 -11.02 16.41 21.82
CA PHE A 27 -10.38 15.10 21.86
C PHE A 27 -11.17 14.07 21.03
N VAL A 28 -12.50 14.00 21.21
CA VAL A 28 -13.37 13.11 20.43
C VAL A 28 -13.31 13.45 18.95
N LEU A 29 -13.32 14.74 18.59
CA LEU A 29 -13.18 15.17 17.19
C LEU A 29 -11.85 14.73 16.57
N VAL A 30 -10.74 14.85 17.29
CA VAL A 30 -9.42 14.38 16.83
C VAL A 30 -9.40 12.87 16.65
N VAL A 31 -9.96 12.11 17.60
CA VAL A 31 -10.05 10.64 17.49
C VAL A 31 -10.90 10.24 16.28
N ILE A 32 -12.07 10.85 16.08
CA ILE A 32 -12.93 10.58 14.91
C ILE A 32 -12.19 10.92 13.62
N SER A 33 -11.53 12.08 13.56
CA SER A 33 -10.74 12.50 12.38
C SER A 33 -9.62 11.50 12.08
N TYR A 34 -8.93 10.99 13.10
CA TYR A 34 -7.88 9.98 12.94
C TYR A 34 -8.44 8.66 12.42
N LEU A 35 -9.56 8.17 12.98
CA LEU A 35 -10.21 6.95 12.53
C LEU A 35 -10.64 7.06 11.06
N LEU A 36 -11.28 8.17 10.68
CA LEU A 36 -11.65 8.44 9.28
C LEU A 36 -10.42 8.51 8.37
N PHE A 37 -9.34 9.15 8.80
CA PHE A 37 -8.09 9.21 8.04
C PHE A 37 -7.54 7.82 7.76
N THR A 38 -7.48 6.94 8.77
CA THR A 38 -6.98 5.56 8.60
C THR A 38 -7.85 4.67 7.72
N GLN A 39 -9.14 4.99 7.57
CA GLN A 39 -10.05 4.29 6.65
C GLN A 39 -9.88 4.73 5.19
N LEU A 40 -9.47 5.99 4.97
CA LEU A 40 -9.37 6.58 3.63
C LEU A 40 -7.95 6.53 3.07
N PHE A 41 -6.95 6.56 3.95
CA PHE A 41 -5.55 6.73 3.59
C PHE A 41 -4.66 5.67 4.21
N TRP A 42 -3.63 5.30 3.45
CA TRP A 42 -2.58 4.38 3.85
C TRP A 42 -1.22 5.05 3.69
N VAL A 43 -0.37 4.95 4.72
CA VAL A 43 1.00 5.47 4.66
C VAL A 43 1.95 4.35 4.22
N ASN A 44 2.61 4.53 3.08
CA ASN A 44 3.65 3.64 2.62
C ASN A 44 5.03 4.11 3.11
N VAL A 45 5.72 3.21 3.80
CA VAL A 45 7.09 3.38 4.30
C VAL A 45 8.10 2.46 3.59
N SER A 46 7.65 1.60 2.68
CA SER A 46 8.53 0.74 1.87
C SER A 46 9.06 1.52 0.67
N PRO A 47 10.37 1.44 0.33
CA PRO A 47 10.94 2.15 -0.81
C PRO A 47 10.47 1.58 -2.16
N SER A 48 9.79 0.42 -2.18
CA SER A 48 9.24 -0.23 -3.38
C SER A 48 8.40 0.68 -4.26
N ILE A 49 7.72 1.65 -3.66
CA ILE A 49 7.00 2.76 -4.30
C ILE A 49 7.36 4.04 -3.53
N PRO A 50 7.08 5.26 -4.05
CA PRO A 50 7.40 6.49 -3.34
C PRO A 50 6.88 6.50 -1.89
N LEU A 51 7.73 6.93 -0.96
CA LEU A 51 7.31 7.16 0.43
C LEU A 51 6.20 8.22 0.45
N GLY A 52 5.11 7.95 1.15
CA GLY A 52 3.98 8.86 1.09
C GLY A 52 2.65 8.30 1.56
N ILE A 53 1.64 9.15 1.43
CA ILE A 53 0.25 8.86 1.74
C ILE A 53 -0.45 8.45 0.43
N TYR A 54 -1.13 7.33 0.47
CA TYR A 54 -1.87 6.74 -0.63
C TYR A 54 -3.34 6.62 -0.27
N ARG A 55 -4.20 6.56 -1.28
CA ARG A 55 -5.60 6.18 -1.11
C ARG A 55 -5.97 5.09 -2.11
N GLU A 56 -6.89 4.24 -1.72
CA GLU A 56 -7.52 3.28 -2.63
C GLU A 56 -8.39 4.02 -3.65
N ILE A 57 -8.38 3.56 -4.90
CA ILE A 57 -9.26 4.07 -5.96
C ILE A 57 -9.98 2.92 -6.64
N LYS A 58 -11.27 3.15 -6.96
CA LYS A 58 -12.05 2.20 -7.77
C LYS A 58 -11.39 2.06 -9.14
N PHE A 59 -11.33 0.84 -9.65
CA PHE A 59 -10.77 0.55 -10.96
C PHE A 59 -11.61 -0.50 -11.69
N LYS A 60 -11.84 -0.25 -12.98
CA LYS A 60 -12.36 -1.26 -13.92
C LYS A 60 -11.21 -1.85 -14.73
N ASP A 61 -10.28 -0.98 -15.11
CA ASP A 61 -9.10 -1.33 -15.90
C ASP A 61 -7.79 -0.94 -15.20
N VAL A 62 -6.75 -1.61 -15.67
CA VAL A 62 -5.39 -1.55 -15.16
C VAL A 62 -4.49 -1.17 -16.32
N LYS A 63 -3.66 -0.15 -16.14
CA LYS A 63 -2.77 0.37 -17.19
C LYS A 63 -1.37 0.64 -16.70
N LYS A 64 -0.44 0.82 -17.63
CA LYS A 64 0.92 1.27 -17.33
C LYS A 64 0.88 2.55 -16.48
N GLY A 65 1.72 2.60 -15.47
CA GLY A 65 1.80 3.69 -14.51
C GLY A 65 0.91 3.54 -13.27
N ASP A 66 -0.10 2.66 -13.30
CA ASP A 66 -0.92 2.40 -12.13
C ASP A 66 -0.09 1.73 -11.02
N ILE A 67 -0.42 2.06 -9.76
CA ILE A 67 0.16 1.41 -8.58
C ILE A 67 -0.89 0.45 -8.04
N VAL A 68 -0.51 -0.83 -7.97
CA VAL A 68 -1.43 -1.92 -7.65
C VAL A 68 -0.98 -2.68 -6.42
N VAL A 69 -1.96 -3.12 -5.65
CA VAL A 69 -1.79 -4.09 -4.55
C VAL A 69 -2.28 -5.43 -5.07
N PHE A 70 -1.41 -6.44 -5.01
CA PHE A 70 -1.69 -7.77 -5.53
C PHE A 70 -1.15 -8.84 -4.59
N LYS A 71 -1.69 -10.05 -4.68
CA LYS A 71 -1.14 -11.22 -3.98
C LYS A 71 0.07 -11.72 -4.76
N MET A 72 1.23 -11.80 -4.11
CA MET A 72 2.42 -12.39 -4.72
C MET A 72 2.28 -13.91 -4.83
N ASP A 73 2.90 -14.51 -5.85
CA ASP A 73 2.96 -15.97 -6.02
C ASP A 73 3.67 -16.63 -4.83
N GLU A 74 3.08 -17.72 -4.32
CA GLU A 74 3.55 -18.46 -3.14
C GLU A 74 4.99 -18.99 -3.33
N ASN A 75 5.39 -19.31 -4.56
CA ASN A 75 6.75 -19.77 -4.87
C ASN A 75 7.84 -18.72 -4.56
N PHE A 76 7.46 -17.44 -4.53
CA PHE A 76 8.36 -16.32 -4.26
C PHE A 76 8.24 -15.78 -2.83
N GLU A 77 7.32 -16.30 -2.01
CA GLU A 77 7.19 -15.94 -0.59
C GLU A 77 8.49 -16.21 0.18
N LYS A 78 9.27 -17.25 -0.19
CA LYS A 78 10.56 -17.59 0.43
C LYS A 78 11.62 -16.49 0.32
N TYR A 79 11.51 -15.61 -0.69
CA TYR A 79 12.43 -14.50 -0.91
C TYR A 79 11.94 -13.18 -0.29
N SER A 80 10.72 -13.17 0.27
CA SER A 80 10.22 -11.99 0.97
C SER A 80 10.96 -11.78 2.29
N SER A 81 11.16 -10.51 2.66
CA SER A 81 11.65 -10.12 3.99
C SER A 81 10.71 -10.59 5.12
N THR A 82 9.44 -10.83 4.81
CA THR A 82 8.43 -11.39 5.72
C THR A 82 8.33 -12.91 5.55
N LYS A 83 9.38 -13.63 5.96
CA LYS A 83 9.39 -15.11 5.96
C LYS A 83 8.17 -15.66 6.71
N ASN A 84 7.53 -16.69 6.17
CA ASN A 84 6.38 -17.44 6.72
C ASN A 84 5.02 -16.71 6.76
N ILE A 85 4.87 -15.57 6.07
CA ILE A 85 3.54 -14.97 5.86
C ILE A 85 2.98 -15.48 4.54
N LYS A 86 1.90 -16.25 4.58
CA LYS A 86 1.12 -16.61 3.39
C LYS A 86 0.29 -15.41 2.94
N ASN A 87 0.09 -15.27 1.63
CA ASN A 87 -0.70 -14.19 1.01
C ASN A 87 -0.07 -12.80 1.20
N ILE A 88 1.24 -12.68 1.00
CA ILE A 88 1.91 -11.38 1.08
C ILE A 88 1.29 -10.44 0.04
N LEU A 89 0.67 -9.38 0.55
CA LEU A 89 0.19 -8.28 -0.25
C LEU A 89 1.36 -7.39 -0.60
N THR A 90 1.63 -7.29 -1.89
CA THR A 90 2.73 -6.50 -2.43
C THR A 90 2.16 -5.30 -3.17
N VAL A 91 2.81 -4.14 -3.00
CA VAL A 91 2.50 -2.93 -3.75
C VAL A 91 3.63 -2.61 -4.72
N LYS A 92 3.31 -2.43 -5.99
CA LYS A 92 4.27 -2.03 -7.03
C LYS A 92 3.60 -1.23 -8.13
N LYS A 93 4.41 -0.53 -8.92
CA LYS A 93 3.96 0.19 -10.12
C LYS A 93 3.97 -0.76 -11.33
N ILE A 94 2.94 -0.70 -12.15
CA ILE A 94 2.90 -1.36 -13.46
C ILE A 94 3.78 -0.58 -14.42
N VAL A 95 4.79 -1.25 -14.94
CA VAL A 95 5.82 -0.65 -15.77
C VAL A 95 5.76 -1.16 -17.20
N ALA A 96 5.45 -2.44 -17.40
CA ALA A 96 5.35 -3.02 -18.73
C ALA A 96 4.05 -3.83 -18.93
N VAL A 97 3.56 -3.84 -20.16
CA VAL A 97 2.38 -4.56 -20.64
C VAL A 97 2.70 -5.22 -21.98
N TYR A 98 1.77 -6.00 -22.52
CA TYR A 98 1.93 -6.63 -23.83
C TYR A 98 2.41 -5.66 -24.91
N GLY A 99 3.45 -6.06 -25.65
CA GLY A 99 4.08 -5.26 -26.70
C GLY A 99 5.26 -4.41 -26.23
N ASP A 100 5.48 -4.25 -24.93
CA ASP A 100 6.69 -3.62 -24.41
C ASP A 100 7.91 -4.52 -24.57
N LYS A 101 9.06 -3.90 -24.84
CA LYS A 101 10.35 -4.56 -25.03
C LYS A 101 11.03 -4.76 -23.67
N LEU A 102 11.34 -6.01 -23.34
CA LEU A 102 12.14 -6.38 -22.18
C LEU A 102 13.52 -6.85 -22.64
N GLU A 103 14.58 -6.25 -22.11
CA GLU A 103 15.96 -6.60 -22.46
C GLU A 103 16.84 -6.71 -21.23
N VAL A 104 17.82 -7.60 -21.29
CA VAL A 104 18.85 -7.70 -20.25
C VAL A 104 20.19 -7.34 -20.85
N GLN A 105 20.86 -6.35 -20.25
CA GLN A 105 22.20 -5.93 -20.63
C GLN A 105 23.02 -5.75 -19.36
N ASN A 106 24.23 -6.31 -19.29
CA ASN A 106 25.12 -6.17 -18.14
C ASN A 106 24.46 -6.44 -16.77
N ASN A 107 23.65 -7.50 -16.68
CA ASN A 107 22.90 -7.85 -15.47
C ASN A 107 21.80 -6.85 -15.04
N HIS A 108 21.42 -5.90 -15.88
CA HIS A 108 20.33 -4.96 -15.65
C HIS A 108 19.12 -5.30 -16.52
N LEU A 109 17.91 -5.09 -15.98
CA LEU A 109 16.67 -5.18 -16.76
C LEU A 109 16.32 -3.81 -17.35
N PHE A 110 16.10 -3.79 -18.66
CA PHE A 110 15.60 -2.64 -19.39
C PHE A 110 14.17 -2.87 -19.87
N VAL A 111 13.32 -1.86 -19.73
CA VAL A 111 11.96 -1.84 -20.30
C VAL A 111 11.88 -0.67 -21.28
N ASN A 112 11.69 -0.97 -22.57
CA ASN A 112 11.70 0.03 -23.65
C ASN A 112 12.92 0.96 -23.60
N GLY A 113 14.09 0.42 -23.25
CA GLY A 113 15.34 1.18 -23.12
C GLY A 113 15.54 1.92 -21.80
N GLU A 114 14.57 1.93 -20.88
CA GLU A 114 14.74 2.48 -19.54
C GLU A 114 15.29 1.42 -18.57
N ASP A 115 16.37 1.75 -17.84
CA ASP A 115 16.98 0.88 -16.82
C ASP A 115 16.11 0.83 -15.54
N TYR A 116 15.73 -0.38 -15.14
CA TYR A 116 14.99 -0.68 -13.90
C TYR A 116 15.85 -1.37 -12.83
N GLY A 117 17.15 -1.48 -13.07
CA GLY A 117 18.14 -1.89 -12.10
C GLY A 117 18.63 -3.32 -12.29
N GLU A 118 19.65 -3.63 -11.48
CA GLU A 118 20.38 -4.88 -11.52
C GLU A 118 19.56 -6.07 -10.99
N TYR A 119 19.81 -7.26 -11.51
CA TYR A 119 19.37 -8.50 -10.89
C TYR A 119 20.23 -8.87 -9.68
N ILE A 120 19.58 -9.06 -8.53
CA ILE A 120 20.14 -9.72 -7.35
C ILE A 120 20.67 -11.12 -7.71
N LYS A 121 21.94 -11.38 -7.36
CA LYS A 121 22.62 -12.67 -7.55
C LYS A 121 21.97 -13.78 -6.72
N GLY A 122 21.80 -14.95 -7.30
CA GLY A 122 21.29 -16.15 -6.61
C GLY A 122 19.77 -16.25 -6.51
N ILE A 123 19.02 -15.32 -7.10
CA ILE A 123 17.56 -15.42 -7.25
C ILE A 123 17.24 -15.82 -8.70
N GLU A 124 16.32 -16.77 -8.86
CA GLU A 124 15.82 -17.21 -10.16
C GLU A 124 15.16 -16.05 -10.91
N ARG A 125 15.47 -15.93 -12.21
CA ARG A 125 14.93 -14.87 -13.07
C ARG A 125 13.68 -15.36 -13.77
N ALA A 126 12.71 -14.46 -13.91
CA ALA A 126 11.56 -14.71 -14.75
C ALA A 126 11.96 -14.77 -16.23
N LYS A 127 11.18 -15.52 -17.02
CA LYS A 127 11.22 -15.43 -18.48
C LYS A 127 10.76 -14.04 -18.90
N LEU A 128 11.51 -13.39 -19.80
CA LEU A 128 11.18 -12.05 -20.33
C LEU A 128 10.02 -12.13 -21.32
N ASN A 129 8.81 -12.34 -20.81
CA ASN A 129 7.61 -12.42 -21.62
C ASN A 129 6.46 -11.71 -20.90
N ILE A 130 5.63 -11.06 -21.70
CA ILE A 130 4.38 -10.45 -21.27
C ILE A 130 3.30 -10.95 -22.21
N SER A 131 2.31 -11.64 -21.65
CA SER A 131 1.10 -12.05 -22.35
C SER A 131 0.15 -10.87 -22.58
N LYS A 132 -0.84 -11.04 -23.45
CA LYS A 132 -1.83 -9.98 -23.79
C LYS A 132 -2.58 -9.42 -22.58
N ASP A 133 -2.79 -10.24 -21.56
CA ASP A 133 -3.50 -9.92 -20.31
C ASP A 133 -2.55 -9.80 -19.10
N GLY A 134 -1.24 -9.84 -19.34
CA GLY A 134 -0.19 -9.79 -18.33
C GLY A 134 0.33 -8.38 -18.07
N TYR A 135 0.82 -8.19 -16.85
CA TYR A 135 1.43 -6.94 -16.40
C TYR A 135 2.76 -7.25 -15.72
N TRP A 136 3.78 -6.45 -16.04
CA TRP A 136 5.02 -6.44 -15.29
C TRP A 136 5.03 -5.26 -14.34
N VAL A 137 5.32 -5.56 -13.08
CA VAL A 137 5.46 -4.60 -12.02
C VAL A 137 6.92 -4.49 -11.62
N LEU A 138 7.44 -3.28 -11.50
CA LEU A 138 8.87 -3.06 -11.23
C LEU A 138 9.06 -1.90 -10.26
N SER A 139 10.20 -1.91 -9.59
CA SER A 139 10.73 -0.79 -8.81
C SER A 139 12.20 -0.60 -9.14
N LYS A 140 12.66 0.65 -9.12
CA LYS A 140 14.09 0.98 -9.30
C LYS A 140 14.93 0.71 -8.06
N GLU A 141 14.31 0.31 -6.96
CA GLU A 141 15.03 -0.07 -5.75
C GLU A 141 15.85 -1.35 -5.96
N LYS A 142 17.12 -1.32 -5.51
CA LYS A 142 18.10 -2.38 -5.74
C LYS A 142 17.65 -3.76 -5.26
N TYR A 143 17.01 -3.82 -4.10
CA TYR A 143 16.58 -5.06 -3.46
C TYR A 143 15.08 -5.33 -3.58
N SER A 144 14.43 -4.75 -4.59
CA SER A 144 13.02 -4.96 -4.84
C SER A 144 12.76 -6.35 -5.41
N LEU A 145 11.99 -7.16 -4.67
CA LEU A 145 11.35 -8.36 -5.22
C LEU A 145 10.16 -7.94 -6.07
N ASP A 146 10.30 -8.06 -7.40
CA ASP A 146 9.32 -7.65 -8.41
C ASP A 146 9.36 -8.56 -9.65
N SER A 147 8.74 -8.16 -10.77
CA SER A 147 8.59 -8.99 -11.97
C SER A 147 9.90 -9.49 -12.58
N ARG A 148 11.06 -8.92 -12.20
CA ARG A 148 12.37 -9.52 -12.51
C ARG A 148 12.46 -10.99 -12.12
N TYR A 149 11.78 -11.38 -11.04
CA TYR A 149 11.91 -12.70 -10.43
C TYR A 149 10.67 -13.55 -10.64
N PHE A 150 9.48 -13.01 -10.34
CA PHE A 150 8.21 -13.75 -10.45
C PHE A 150 7.50 -13.59 -11.79
N GLY A 151 7.98 -12.70 -12.66
CA GLY A 151 7.43 -12.50 -14.00
C GLY A 151 6.14 -11.68 -13.99
N GLU A 152 5.26 -11.98 -14.94
CA GLU A 152 4.00 -11.25 -15.09
C GLU A 152 3.01 -11.58 -13.98
N ILE A 153 2.22 -10.58 -13.60
CA ILE A 153 1.00 -10.77 -12.81
C ILE A 153 -0.22 -10.64 -13.73
N LYS A 154 -1.35 -11.22 -13.33
CA LYS A 154 -2.61 -11.12 -14.06
C LYS A 154 -3.56 -10.15 -13.37
N LYS A 155 -4.56 -9.67 -14.12
CA LYS A 155 -5.63 -8.81 -13.57
C LYS A 155 -6.34 -9.46 -12.37
N LYS A 156 -6.50 -10.79 -12.37
CA LYS A 156 -7.13 -11.55 -11.28
C LYS A 156 -6.33 -11.51 -9.96
N ASP A 157 -5.02 -11.25 -10.02
CA ASP A 157 -4.16 -11.21 -8.83
C ASP A 157 -4.18 -9.83 -8.18
N ILE A 158 -4.65 -8.81 -8.91
CA ILE A 158 -4.74 -7.41 -8.48
C ILE A 158 -6.00 -7.23 -7.62
N LEU A 159 -5.77 -6.90 -6.35
CA LEU A 159 -6.84 -6.67 -5.37
C LEU A 159 -7.29 -5.22 -5.36
N LYS A 160 -6.33 -4.29 -5.44
CA LYS A 160 -6.59 -2.85 -5.29
C LYS A 160 -5.73 -2.04 -6.24
N LYS A 161 -6.26 -0.89 -6.66
CA LYS A 161 -5.46 0.19 -7.21
C LYS A 161 -5.35 1.31 -6.19
N VAL A 162 -4.14 1.86 -6.04
CA VAL A 162 -3.87 2.98 -5.14
C VAL A 162 -3.31 4.16 -5.90
N LYS A 163 -3.54 5.36 -5.38
CA LYS A 163 -2.99 6.61 -5.90
C LYS A 163 -2.20 7.31 -4.82
N LEU A 164 -0.99 7.76 -5.15
CA LEU A 164 -0.21 8.66 -4.30
C LEU A 164 -0.95 9.99 -4.15
N VAL A 165 -1.23 10.35 -2.90
CA VAL A 165 -1.88 11.60 -2.51
C VAL A 165 -0.83 12.63 -2.10
N TYR A 166 0.16 12.20 -1.31
CA TYR A 166 1.22 13.07 -0.82
C TYR A 166 2.55 12.32 -0.78
N LYS A 167 3.59 12.85 -1.44
CA LYS A 167 4.93 12.29 -1.40
C LYS A 167 5.72 12.89 -0.23
N ILE A 168 6.28 12.03 0.61
CA ILE A 168 7.22 12.45 1.66
C ILE A 168 8.60 12.63 1.02
N LYS A 169 9.24 13.76 1.30
CA LYS A 169 10.64 14.03 0.96
C LYS A 169 11.47 13.81 2.21
N ILE A 170 12.52 13.00 2.10
CA ILE A 170 13.52 12.76 3.14
C ILE A 170 14.84 13.29 2.59
#